data_AF-A0A171BXM0-F1
#
_entry.id   AF-A0A171BXM0-F1
#
_cell.length_a   1.000
_cell.length_b   1.000
_cell.length_c   1.000
_cell.angle_alpha   90.00
_cell.angle_beta   90.00
_cell.angle_gamma   90.00
#
_symmetry.space_group_name_H-M   'P 1'
#
loop_
_entity.id
_entity.type
_entity.pdbx_description
1 polymer ?
#
loop_
_entity_poly.entity_id
_entity_poly.type
_entity_poly.pdbx_seq_one_letter_code
_entity_poly.pdbx_strand_id
1 'polypeptide(L)' 'MANKVVKGKVLCYVVRDGRLLVFEPTDHSYEEVGIQAPAGSIRSGAAGTTKTPGSRLMP' A
#
# COMPACT_ATOMS: atom_id res chain seq x y z
N MET A 1 30.22 6.75 -2.05
CA MET A 1 28.84 6.56 -2.57
C MET A 1 28.09 5.67 -1.58
N ALA A 2 26.99 6.15 -0.99
CA ALA A 2 26.23 5.35 -0.02
C ALA A 2 25.49 4.22 -0.73
N ASN A 3 25.60 3.00 -0.22
CA ASN A 3 24.87 1.85 -0.76
C ASN A 3 23.37 2.04 -0.46
N LYS A 4 22.55 2.18 -1.49
CA LYS A 4 21.10 2.44 -1.34
C LYS A 4 20.42 1.18 -0.84
N VAL A 5 19.87 1.21 0.37
CA VAL A 5 19.12 0.08 0.93
C VAL A 5 17.80 -0.09 0.18
N VAL A 6 17.64 -1.21 -0.52
CA VAL A 6 16.39 -1.60 -1.18
C VAL A 6 15.50 -2.33 -0.17
N LYS A 7 14.25 -1.89 -0.02
CA LYS A 7 13.28 -2.50 0.90
C LYS A 7 11.97 -2.81 0.19
N GLY A 8 11.47 -4.03 0.37
CA GLY A 8 10.16 -4.43 -0.11
C GLY A 8 9.05 -3.63 0.58
N LYS A 9 8.07 -3.19 -0.21
CA LYS A 9 6.89 -2.47 0.25
C LYS A 9 5.65 -3.18 -0.31
N VAL A 10 4.54 -3.06 0.41
CA VAL A 10 3.22 -3.49 -0.04
C VAL A 10 2.27 -2.31 -0.01
N LEU A 11 1.36 -2.26 -0.97
CA LEU A 11 0.29 -1.28 -1.09
C LEU A 11 -1.04 -2.04 -1.18
N CYS A 12 -2.07 -1.57 -0.49
CA CYS A 12 -3.39 -2.19 -0.46
C CYS A 12 -4.44 -1.25 -1.06
N TYR A 13 -5.15 -1.72 -2.09
CA TYR A 13 -6.36 -1.07 -2.58
C TYR A 13 -7.59 -1.66 -1.88
N VAL A 14 -8.14 -0.90 -0.93
CA VAL A 14 -9.37 -1.29 -0.23
C VAL A 14 -10.54 -0.55 -0.86
N VAL A 15 -11.34 -1.27 -1.65
CA VAL A 15 -12.49 -0.72 -2.37
C VAL A 15 -13.79 -1.17 -1.74
N ARG A 16 -14.68 -0.21 -1.45
CA ARG A 16 -16.05 -0.46 -0.97
C ARG A 16 -17.00 0.56 -1.59
N ASP A 17 -18.13 0.08 -2.12
CA ASP A 17 -19.17 0.93 -2.73
C ASP A 17 -18.62 1.89 -3.81
N GLY A 18 -17.68 1.39 -4.62
CA GLY A 18 -17.02 2.17 -5.68
C GLY A 18 -16.02 3.22 -5.18
N ARG A 19 -15.73 3.26 -3.87
CA ARG A 19 -14.81 4.22 -3.23
C ARG A 19 -13.55 3.51 -2.76
N LEU A 20 -12.42 4.20 -2.87
CA LEU A 20 -11.11 3.74 -2.39
C LEU A 20 -10.80 4.35 -1.03
N LEU A 21 -10.34 3.54 -0.08
CA LEU A 21 -9.80 4.05 1.19
C LEU A 21 -8.44 4.72 0.95
N VAL A 22 -8.33 5.97 1.40
CA VAL A 22 -7.11 6.77 1.33
C VAL A 22 -6.92 7.59 2.60
N PHE A 23 -5.71 8.11 2.80
CA PHE A 23 -5.33 8.93 3.95
C PHE A 23 -4.70 10.26 3.50
N GLU A 24 -5.03 11.32 4.23
CA GLU A 24 -4.25 12.55 4.26
C GLU A 24 -3.22 12.42 5.39
N PRO A 25 -1.91 12.42 5.09
CA PRO A 25 -0.88 12.38 6.12
C PRO A 25 -0.91 13.67 6.94
N THR A 26 -0.80 13.54 8.27
CA THR A 26 -0.84 14.69 9.20
C THR A 26 0.46 15.46 9.27
N ASP A 27 1.56 14.81 8.88
CA ASP A 27 2.91 15.30 9.11
C ASP A 27 3.53 15.97 7.87
N HIS A 28 2.82 15.93 6.74
CA HIS A 28 3.27 16.44 5.44
C HIS A 28 2.11 17.08 4.69
N SER A 29 2.39 18.12 3.89
CA SER A 29 1.34 18.77 3.10
C SER A 29 0.93 17.91 1.91
N TYR A 30 -0.28 18.14 1.40
CA TYR A 30 -0.77 17.45 0.22
C TYR A 30 0.13 17.67 -1.00
N GLU A 31 0.71 18.85 -1.16
CA GLU A 31 1.62 19.19 -2.27
C GLU A 31 2.94 18.41 -2.19
N GLU A 32 3.37 18.05 -0.99
CA GLU A 32 4.62 17.31 -0.77
C GLU A 32 4.47 15.82 -1.08
N VAL A 33 3.37 15.20 -0.63
CA VAL A 33 3.25 13.73 -0.61
C VAL A 33 1.99 13.18 -1.26
N GLY A 34 1.04 14.03 -1.64
CA GLY A 34 -0.23 13.63 -2.24
C GLY A 34 -1.12 12.78 -1.33
N ILE A 35 -2.18 12.22 -1.91
CA ILE A 35 -3.06 11.25 -1.24
C ILE A 35 -2.38 9.89 -1.14
N GLN A 36 -2.43 9.28 0.05
CA GLN A 36 -1.80 8.00 0.32
C GLN A 36 -2.83 6.87 0.40
N ALA A 37 -2.52 5.72 -0.18
CA ALA A 37 -3.26 4.48 0.08
C ALA A 37 -2.58 3.68 1.22
N PRO A 38 -3.31 2.79 1.92
CA PRO A 38 -2.71 1.97 2.96
C PRO A 38 -1.50 1.19 2.44
N ALA A 39 -0.35 1.40 3.07
CA ALA A 39 0.93 0.80 2.66
C ALA A 39 1.73 0.32 3.87
N GLY A 40 2.68 -0.57 3.63
CA GLY A 40 3.53 -1.13 4.68
C GLY A 40 4.88 -1.61 4.16
N SER A 41 5.85 -1.75 5.07
CA SER A 41 7.10 -2.43 4.74
C SER A 41 6.95 -3.93 4.91
N ILE A 42 7.47 -4.71 3.96
CA ILE A 42 7.52 -6.15 4.10
C ILE A 42 8.64 -6.50 5.08
N ARG A 43 8.32 -7.23 6.14
CA ARG A 43 9.31 -7.80 7.05
C ARG A 43 10.01 -8.96 6.37
N SER A 44 11.30 -9.16 6.64
CA SER A 44 12.04 -10.33 6.13
C SER A 44 11.30 -11.64 6.49
N GLY A 45 11.07 -12.49 5.50
CA GLY A 45 10.29 -13.73 5.64
C GLY A 45 8.77 -13.58 5.53
N ALA A 46 8.22 -12.36 5.44
CA ALA A 46 6.81 -12.16 5.15
C ALA A 46 6.56 -12.15 3.63
N ALA A 47 5.52 -12.85 3.17
CA ALA A 47 5.07 -12.77 1.78
C ALA A 47 4.08 -11.62 1.60
N GLY A 48 4.30 -10.77 0.60
CA GLY A 48 3.26 -9.86 0.11
C GLY A 48 2.26 -10.67 -0.71
N THR A 49 1.03 -10.79 -0.25
CA THR A 49 0.00 -11.52 -1.00
C THR A 49 -0.60 -10.58 -2.03
N THR A 50 -0.42 -10.85 -3.33
CA THR A 50 -1.18 -10.19 -4.38
C THR A 50 -2.52 -10.94 -4.56
N LYS A 51 -3.64 -10.23 -4.38
CA LYS A 51 -4.96 -10.74 -4.79
C LYS A 51 -5.43 -9.91 -5.96
N THR A 52 -5.49 -10.52 -7.14
CA THR A 52 -6.05 -9.88 -8.33
C THR A 52 -7.57 -9.72 -8.12
N PRO A 53 -8.13 -8.51 -8.28
CA PRO A 53 -9.57 -8.32 -8.27
C PRO A 53 -10.21 -9.24 -9.32
N GLY A 54 -11.09 -10.15 -8.89
CA GLY A 54 -11.72 -11.17 -9.75
C GLY A 54 -11.47 -12.62 -9.34
N SER A 55 -10.50 -12.89 -8.45
CA SER A 55 -10.42 -14.19 -7.76
C SER A 55 -11.52 -14.25 -6.68
N ARG A 56 -12.70 -14.68 -7.10
CA ARG A 56 -13.85 -14.95 -6.24
C ARG A 56 -13.38 -15.79 -5.05
N LEU A 57 -13.61 -15.29 -3.83
CA LEU A 57 -13.70 -16.13 -2.65
C LEU A 57 -14.85 -17.10 -2.93
N MET A 58 -14.53 -18.26 -3.49
CA MET A 58 -15.44 -19.40 -3.40
C MET A 58 -15.35 -19.90 -1.95
N PRO A 59 -16.50 -20.20 -1.31
CA PRO A 59 -16.55 -20.67 0.06
C PRO A 59 -15.73 -21.95 0.27
#